data_AF-A0A6B2SCP4-F1
#
_entry.id   AF-A0A6B2SCP4-F1
#
_cell.length_a   1.000
_cell.length_b   1.000
_cell.length_c   1.000
_cell.angle_alpha   90.00
_cell.angle_beta   90.00
_cell.angle_gamma   90.00
#
_symmetry.space_group_name_H-M   'P 1'
#
loop_
_entity.id
_entity.type
_entity.pdbx_description
1 polymer ?
#
loop_
_entity_poly.entity_id
_entity_poly.type
_entity_poly.pdbx_seq_one_letter_code
_entity_poly.pdbx_strand_id
1 'polypeptide(L)'
;LPLPTIASVVVSLIAAAGAGVAVGGTTDYGSEGALLALGAGVCALIGHRVASYDYPSRFVHMTAGVALPLAAAAPAVYVLGRAIG
;
A
#
# COMPACT_ATOMS: atom_id res chain seq x y z
N LEU A 1 0.87 2.63 -14.48
CA LEU A 1 0.65 1.99 -15.80
C LEU A 1 -0.23 2.91 -16.65
N PRO A 2 0.04 3.05 -17.96
CA PRO A 2 -0.83 3.79 -18.87
C PRO A 2 -2.09 2.96 -19.15
N LEU A 3 -2.92 2.81 -18.13
CA LEU A 3 -4.16 2.05 -18.11
C LEU A 3 -5.27 2.94 -17.56
N PRO A 4 -6.54 2.66 -17.89
CA PRO A 4 -7.68 3.29 -17.24
C PRO A 4 -7.59 3.18 -15.71
N THR A 5 -8.06 4.19 -14.98
CA THR A 5 -7.87 4.33 -13.52
C THR A 5 -8.32 3.10 -12.72
N ILE A 6 -9.44 2.48 -13.10
CA ILE A 6 -9.94 1.29 -12.41
C ILE A 6 -9.00 0.10 -12.67
N ALA A 7 -8.54 -0.06 -13.92
CA ALA A 7 -7.62 -1.13 -14.28
C ALA A 7 -6.26 -0.97 -13.59
N SER A 8 -5.76 0.25 -13.42
CA SER A 8 -4.49 0.48 -12.72
C SER A 8 -4.58 0.14 -11.22
N VAL A 9 -5.71 0.47 -10.57
CA VAL A 9 -5.99 0.09 -9.18
C VAL A 9 -6.03 -1.43 -9.02
N VAL A 10 -6.81 -2.12 -9.86
CA VAL A 10 -6.93 -3.59 -9.80
C VAL A 10 -5.58 -4.27 -10.03
N VAL A 11 -4.83 -3.85 -11.06
CA VAL A 11 -3.51 -4.43 -11.34
C VAL A 11 -2.52 -4.15 -10.21
N SER A 12 -2.55 -2.97 -9.59
CA SER A 12 -1.67 -2.65 -8.46
C SER A 12 -1.97 -3.50 -7.21
N LEU A 13 -3.24 -3.80 -6.94
CA LEU A 13 -3.64 -4.67 -5.83
C LEU A 13 -3.24 -6.12 -6.10
N ILE A 14 -3.43 -6.61 -7.33
CA ILE A 14 -2.98 -7.95 -7.73
C ILE A 14 -1.46 -8.06 -7.63
N ALA A 15 -0.72 -7.04 -8.08
CA ALA A 15 0.73 -7.01 -7.98
C ALA A 15 1.21 -7.00 -6.53
N ALA A 16 0.53 -6.23 -5.65
CA ALA A 16 0.83 -6.22 -4.22
C ALA A 16 0.55 -7.59 -3.58
N ALA A 17 -0.59 -8.21 -3.88
CA ALA A 17 -0.92 -9.55 -3.40
C ALA A 17 0.10 -10.60 -3.89
N GLY A 18 0.47 -10.57 -5.17
CA GLY A 18 1.45 -11.47 -5.75
C GLY A 18 2.86 -11.30 -5.16
N ALA A 19 3.28 -10.06 -4.90
CA ALA A 19 4.52 -9.78 -4.17
C ALA A 19 4.46 -10.33 -2.73
N GLY A 20 3.31 -10.21 -2.07
CA GLY A 20 3.07 -10.79 -0.75
C GLY A 20 3.15 -12.30 -0.71
N VAL A 21 2.59 -12.99 -1.71
CA VAL A 21 2.72 -14.45 -1.86
C VAL A 21 4.17 -14.85 -2.10
N ALA A 22 4.88 -14.14 -2.98
CA ALA A 22 6.27 -14.45 -3.31
C ALA A 22 7.20 -14.28 -2.09
N VAL A 23 7.06 -13.17 -1.35
CA VAL A 23 7.86 -12.90 -0.14
C VAL A 23 7.42 -13.77 1.03
N GLY A 24 6.11 -13.98 1.19
CA GLY A 24 5.53 -14.87 2.19
C GLY A 24 5.97 -16.32 2.03
N GLY A 25 6.11 -16.81 0.79
CA GLY A 25 6.65 -18.14 0.52
C GLY A 25 8.16 -18.30 0.79
N THR A 26 8.90 -17.20 0.84
CA THR A 26 10.32 -17.19 1.25
C THR A 26 10.54 -16.98 2.75
N THR A 27 9.46 -16.70 3.50
CA THR A 27 9.48 -16.43 4.94
C THR A 27 8.62 -17.49 5.64
N ASP A 28 8.71 -17.63 6.96
CA ASP A 28 7.80 -18.48 7.75
C ASP A 28 6.32 -18.02 7.75
N TYR A 29 6.03 -16.90 7.08
CA TYR A 29 4.70 -16.28 6.97
C TYR A 29 3.75 -16.96 5.97
N GLY A 30 4.27 -17.76 5.03
CA GLY A 30 3.44 -18.51 4.07
C GLY A 30 2.39 -17.66 3.34
N SER A 31 1.15 -18.13 3.30
CA SER A 31 0.02 -17.47 2.63
C SER A 31 -0.45 -16.17 3.30
N GLU A 32 -0.07 -15.92 4.55
CA GLU A 32 -0.47 -14.70 5.28
C GLU A 32 0.25 -13.46 4.73
N GLY A 33 1.42 -13.65 4.10
CA GLY A 33 2.14 -12.60 3.38
C GLY A 33 1.31 -11.94 2.26
N ALA A 34 0.34 -12.67 1.69
CA ALA A 34 -0.57 -12.12 0.68
C ALA A 34 -1.56 -11.10 1.26
N LEU A 35 -2.11 -11.39 2.45
CA LEU A 35 -3.06 -10.51 3.14
C LEU A 35 -2.37 -9.25 3.66
N LEU A 36 -1.18 -9.45 4.25
CA LEU A 36 -0.22 -8.41 4.65
C LEU A 36 0.02 -7.43 3.49
N ALA A 37 0.41 -7.95 2.33
CA ALA A 37 0.75 -7.14 1.18
C ALA A 37 -0.47 -6.51 0.48
N LEU A 38 -1.65 -7.14 0.53
CA LEU A 38 -2.89 -6.50 0.08
C LEU A 38 -3.23 -5.29 0.93
N GLY A 39 -3.13 -5.41 2.26
CA GLY A 39 -3.34 -4.29 3.18
C GLY A 39 -2.37 -3.14 2.91
N ALA A 40 -1.08 -3.46 2.75
CA ALA A 40 -0.06 -2.48 2.37
C ALA A 40 -0.35 -1.84 0.99
N GLY A 41 -0.81 -2.61 0.02
CA GLY A 41 -1.18 -2.13 -1.31
C GLY A 41 -2.34 -1.14 -1.28
N VAL A 42 -3.36 -1.38 -0.45
CA VAL A 42 -4.48 -0.45 -0.25
C VAL A 42 -3.99 0.86 0.39
N CYS A 43 -3.17 0.78 1.43
CA CYS A 43 -2.57 1.97 2.06
C CYS A 43 -1.73 2.79 1.06
N ALA A 44 -0.93 2.12 0.23
CA ALA A 44 -0.13 2.77 -0.80
C ALA A 44 -1.00 3.47 -1.86
N LEU A 45 -2.14 2.88 -2.26
CA LEU A 45 -3.08 3.50 -3.21
C LEU A 45 -3.76 4.74 -2.63
N ILE A 46 -4.15 4.70 -1.37
CA ILE A 46 -4.72 5.87 -0.68
C ILE A 46 -3.69 6.99 -0.65
N GLY A 47 -2.45 6.69 -0.25
CA GLY A 47 -1.33 7.64 -0.27
C GLY A 47 -1.07 8.23 -1.66
N HIS A 48 -1.04 7.38 -2.69
CA HIS A 48 -0.86 7.82 -4.07
C HIS A 48 -1.99 8.76 -4.52
N ARG A 49 -3.24 8.46 -4.13
CA ARG A 49 -4.39 9.32 -4.46
C ARG A 49 -4.30 10.67 -3.77
N VAL A 50 -3.90 10.70 -2.50
CA VAL A 50 -3.70 11.94 -1.76
C VAL A 50 -2.57 12.77 -2.37
N ALA A 51 -1.44 12.16 -2.71
CA ALA A 51 -0.34 12.83 -3.41
C ALA A 51 -0.77 13.45 -4.75
N SER A 52 -1.70 12.82 -5.47
CA SER A 52 -2.21 13.36 -6.75
C SER A 52 -3.12 14.58 -6.62
N TYR A 53 -3.61 14.95 -5.42
CA TYR A 53 -4.39 16.18 -5.22
C TYR A 53 -3.52 17.45 -5.07
N ASP A 54 -2.19 17.32 -5.03
CA ASP A 54 -1.28 18.39 -4.58
C ASP A 54 -0.55 19.20 -5.66
N TYR A 55 -1.02 19.18 -6.90
CA TYR A 55 -0.42 20.05 -7.93
C TYR A 55 -0.99 21.49 -7.83
N PRO A 56 -0.18 22.57 -7.65
CA PRO A 56 1.27 22.68 -7.84
C PRO A 56 2.12 22.95 -6.57
N SER A 57 1.58 22.80 -5.34
CA SER A 57 2.27 23.24 -4.11
C SER A 57 3.12 22.15 -3.44
N ARG A 58 4.45 22.38 -3.40
CA ARG A 58 5.45 21.42 -2.88
C ARG A 58 5.32 21.09 -1.39
N PHE A 59 4.83 22.03 -0.57
CA PHE A 59 4.65 21.82 0.88
C PHE A 59 3.47 20.92 1.20
N VAL A 60 2.37 21.08 0.46
CA VAL A 60 1.17 20.25 0.64
C VAL A 60 1.44 18.84 0.14
N HIS A 61 2.22 18.70 -0.94
CA HIS A 61 2.70 17.40 -1.43
C HIS A 61 3.50 16.59 -0.40
N MET A 62 4.26 17.26 0.48
CA MET A 62 5.01 16.57 1.54
C MET A 62 4.09 16.15 2.70
N THR A 63 3.14 17.00 3.10
CA THR A 63 2.21 16.69 4.20
C THR A 63 1.08 15.73 3.81
N ALA A 64 0.47 15.89 2.63
CA ALA A 64 -0.59 15.01 2.17
C ALA A 64 -0.03 13.80 1.40
N GLY A 65 0.96 14.01 0.53
CA GLY A 65 1.51 12.94 -0.31
C GLY A 65 2.45 11.96 0.40
N VAL A 66 3.16 12.39 1.46
CA VAL A 66 4.13 11.55 2.17
C VAL A 66 3.72 11.31 3.63
N ALA A 67 3.40 12.36 4.38
CA ALA A 67 3.11 12.21 5.81
C ALA A 67 1.81 11.45 6.09
N LEU A 68 0.77 11.61 5.26
CA LEU A 68 -0.51 10.91 5.42
C LEU A 68 -0.42 9.39 5.12
N PRO A 69 0.20 8.93 4.02
CA PRO A 69 0.48 7.51 3.85
C PRO A 69 1.40 6.93 4.94
N LEU A 70 2.42 7.66 5.39
CA LEU A 70 3.26 7.24 6.53
C LEU A 70 2.46 7.12 7.83
N ALA A 71 1.58 8.08 8.11
CA ALA A 71 0.69 8.06 9.27
C ALA A 71 -0.32 6.90 9.20
N ALA A 72 -0.78 6.52 8.00
CA ALA A 72 -1.64 5.35 7.80
C ALA A 72 -0.87 4.02 7.88
N ALA A 73 0.42 4.01 7.50
CA ALA A 73 1.25 2.81 7.55
C ALA A 73 1.52 2.35 8.99
N ALA A 74 1.73 3.26 9.94
CA ALA A 74 1.99 2.91 11.35
C ALA A 74 0.87 2.06 12.01
N PRO A 75 -0.42 2.45 11.98
CA PRO A 75 -1.50 1.62 12.52
C PRO A 75 -1.72 0.36 11.67
N ALA A 76 -1.55 0.43 10.34
CA ALA A 76 -1.69 -0.74 9.47
C ALA A 76 -0.66 -1.82 9.81
N VAL A 77 0.60 -1.44 9.97
CA VAL A 77 1.70 -2.35 10.37
C VAL A 77 1.52 -2.84 11.80
N TYR A 78 1.01 -2.00 12.72
CA TYR A 78 0.69 -2.43 14.08
C TYR A 78 -0.41 -3.49 14.11
N VAL A 79 -1.52 -3.28 13.40
CA VAL A 79 -2.64 -4.23 13.35
C VAL A 79 -2.23 -5.50 12.62
N LEU A 80 -1.46 -5.38 11.53
CA LEU A 80 -0.81 -6.52 10.89
C LEU A 80 0.01 -7.28 11.90
N GLY A 81 1.05 -6.69 12.51
CA GLY A 81 1.92 -7.37 13.48
C GLY A 81 1.14 -8.06 14.61
N ARG A 82 0.01 -7.48 15.05
CA ARG A 82 -0.88 -8.10 16.05
C ARG A 82 -1.67 -9.30 15.54
N ALA A 83 -1.99 -9.35 14.25
CA ALA A 83 -2.72 -10.44 13.63
C ALA A 83 -1.84 -11.65 13.30
N ILE A 84 -0.53 -11.44 13.11
CA ILE A 84 0.44 -12.45 12.65
C ILE A 84 1.37 -12.96 13.76
N GLY A 85 1.40 -12.28 14.92
CA GLY A 85 2.05 -12.78 16.14
C GLY A 85 3.31 -12.00 16.51
#